data_AF-A0A193CCL3-F1
#
_entry.id   AF-A0A193CCL3-F1
#
_cell.length_a   1.000
_cell.length_b   1.000
_cell.length_c   1.000
_cell.angle_alpha   90.00
_cell.angle_beta   90.00
_cell.angle_gamma   90.00
#
_symmetry.space_group_name_H-M   'P 1'
#
loop_
_entity.id
_entity.type
_entity.pdbx_description
1 polymer ?
#
loop_
_entity_poly.entity_id
_entity_poly.type
_entity_poly.pdbx_seq_one_letter_code
_entity_poly.pdbx_strand_id
1 'polypeptide(L)'
;MYQRRWPSGEALAIAQAKDQYFSQFVDKKSFNALAESLMVAIHEETHMWDLDPSRTSWDVYMSAWINATQKAMKVPLHGGFPRREILPLITDKLTSSMDDIYLRDAQQGTYRLQGVLAELNAGLMGLPAATVVAEYIQGVGASNSRDIVATNIRYLLLYLRTAKTKHADYWTKIKAEPALRDLVLIEFLRSAYWLDQSAPYAAKLGSADVDKIVAKNYAPENIAIIEEFTGAKVRVTSPKNCTA
;
A
#
# COMPACT_ATOMS: atom_id res chain seq x y z
N MET A 1 -18.30 -5.59 -14.08
CA MET A 1 -17.96 -6.26 -12.79
C MET A 1 -17.51 -5.26 -11.75
N TYR A 2 -16.48 -4.44 -12.01
CA TYR A 2 -16.02 -3.40 -11.09
C TYR A 2 -17.06 -2.36 -10.73
N GLN A 3 -17.85 -1.85 -11.68
CA GLN A 3 -18.97 -0.94 -11.37
C GLN A 3 -19.87 -1.41 -10.22
N ARG A 4 -20.15 -2.73 -10.16
CA ARG A 4 -21.04 -3.31 -9.16
C ARG A 4 -20.33 -3.66 -7.86
N ARG A 5 -19.09 -4.17 -7.92
CA ARG A 5 -18.40 -4.75 -6.76
C ARG A 5 -17.32 -3.86 -6.18
N TRP A 6 -16.76 -2.95 -6.97
CA TRP A 6 -15.71 -2.02 -6.58
C TRP A 6 -15.67 -0.78 -7.49
N PRO A 7 -16.58 0.19 -7.26
CA PRO A 7 -16.67 1.42 -8.07
C PRO A 7 -15.35 2.22 -8.15
N SER A 8 -14.52 2.17 -7.11
CA SER A 8 -13.20 2.84 -7.11
C SER A 8 -12.24 2.30 -8.18
N GLY A 9 -12.26 0.99 -8.44
CA GLY A 9 -11.43 0.38 -9.48
C GLY A 9 -11.92 0.71 -10.88
N GLU A 10 -13.24 0.78 -11.08
CA GLU A 10 -13.80 1.27 -12.34
C GLU A 10 -13.38 2.73 -12.58
N ALA A 11 -13.53 3.60 -11.58
CA ALA A 11 -13.17 5.01 -11.72
C ALA A 11 -11.68 5.20 -12.07
N LEU A 12 -10.78 4.40 -11.48
CA LEU A 12 -9.36 4.40 -11.84
C LEU A 12 -9.13 3.91 -13.27
N ALA A 13 -9.75 2.78 -13.66
CA ALA A 13 -9.62 2.24 -15.02
C ALA A 13 -10.13 3.22 -16.09
N ILE A 14 -11.20 3.97 -15.80
CA ILE A 14 -11.69 5.05 -16.67
C ILE A 14 -10.69 6.20 -16.72
N ALA A 15 -10.12 6.61 -15.57
CA ALA A 15 -9.12 7.67 -15.51
C ALA A 15 -7.87 7.32 -16.32
N GLN A 16 -7.53 6.03 -16.39
CA GLN A 16 -6.39 5.49 -17.12
C GLN A 16 -6.73 4.89 -18.49
N ALA A 17 -7.93 5.11 -19.01
CA ALA A 17 -8.38 4.50 -20.26
C ALA A 17 -7.52 4.86 -21.50
N LYS A 18 -6.67 5.89 -21.38
CA LYS A 18 -5.73 6.33 -22.43
C LYS A 18 -4.29 5.87 -22.20
N ASP A 19 -4.00 5.15 -21.12
CA ASP A 19 -2.67 4.58 -20.94
C ASP A 19 -2.44 3.47 -21.99
N GLN A 20 -1.42 3.66 -22.82
CA GLN A 20 -1.00 2.69 -23.83
C GLN A 20 -0.45 1.40 -23.20
N TYR A 21 0.03 1.49 -21.95
CA TYR A 21 0.64 0.39 -21.22
C TYR A 21 -0.38 -0.52 -20.53
N PHE A 22 -1.62 -0.05 -20.27
CA PHE A 22 -2.67 -0.82 -19.60
C PHE A 22 -2.79 -2.25 -20.13
N SER A 23 -2.78 -2.39 -21.45
CA SER A 23 -2.98 -3.69 -22.10
C SER A 23 -1.88 -4.73 -21.83
N GLN A 24 -0.67 -4.30 -21.41
CA GLN A 24 0.44 -5.20 -21.12
C GLN A 24 0.26 -5.96 -19.80
N PHE A 25 -0.59 -5.43 -18.92
CA PHE A 25 -0.87 -6.01 -17.61
C PHE A 25 -2.12 -6.90 -17.59
N VAL A 26 -2.79 -7.08 -18.74
CA VAL A 26 -4.08 -7.78 -18.81
C VAL A 26 -3.99 -9.02 -19.70
N ASP A 27 -4.33 -10.19 -19.17
CA ASP A 27 -4.48 -11.40 -19.97
C ASP A 27 -5.92 -11.54 -20.46
N LYS A 28 -6.12 -11.42 -21.78
CA LYS A 28 -7.44 -11.42 -22.44
C LYS A 28 -7.87 -12.80 -22.95
N LYS A 29 -7.11 -13.87 -22.67
CA LYS A 29 -7.39 -15.22 -23.21
C LYS A 29 -8.68 -15.83 -22.67
N SER A 30 -9.07 -15.50 -21.45
CA SER A 30 -10.30 -15.96 -20.82
C SER A 30 -10.73 -15.01 -19.70
N PHE A 31 -11.96 -15.16 -19.20
CA PHE A 31 -12.43 -14.37 -18.06
C PHE A 31 -11.61 -14.63 -16.79
N ASN A 32 -11.17 -15.87 -16.55
CA ASN A 32 -10.35 -16.21 -15.39
C ASN A 32 -8.94 -15.61 -15.51
N ALA A 33 -8.33 -15.70 -16.70
CA ALA A 33 -7.03 -15.09 -16.96
C ALA A 33 -7.10 -13.55 -16.80
N LEU A 34 -8.19 -12.94 -17.27
CA LEU A 34 -8.48 -11.53 -17.03
C LEU A 34 -8.54 -11.25 -15.52
N ALA A 35 -9.39 -11.98 -14.79
CA ALA A 35 -9.56 -11.80 -13.35
C ALA A 35 -8.25 -11.93 -12.55
N GLU A 36 -7.35 -12.83 -12.94
CA GLU A 36 -6.03 -12.99 -12.34
C GLU A 36 -5.10 -11.79 -12.61
N SER A 37 -5.14 -11.25 -13.83
CA SER A 37 -4.30 -10.13 -14.24
C SER A 37 -4.76 -8.78 -13.69
N LEU A 38 -6.03 -8.67 -13.28
CA LEU A 38 -6.63 -7.43 -12.82
C LEU A 38 -5.96 -6.84 -11.58
N MET A 39 -5.39 -7.67 -10.70
CA MET A 39 -4.62 -7.17 -9.56
C MET A 39 -3.44 -6.32 -10.04
N VAL A 40 -2.60 -6.92 -10.89
CA VAL A 40 -1.39 -6.30 -11.43
C VAL A 40 -1.77 -5.07 -12.25
N ALA A 41 -2.75 -5.19 -13.15
CA ALA A 41 -3.20 -4.07 -13.96
C ALA A 41 -3.60 -2.87 -13.09
N ILE A 42 -4.44 -3.07 -12.07
CA ILE A 42 -4.87 -1.95 -11.23
C ILE A 42 -3.76 -1.44 -10.31
N HIS A 43 -2.89 -2.31 -9.82
CA HIS A 43 -1.69 -1.92 -9.05
C HIS A 43 -0.80 -0.97 -9.86
N GLU A 44 -0.41 -1.39 -11.06
CA GLU A 44 0.48 -0.61 -11.93
C GLU A 44 -0.18 0.68 -12.45
N GLU A 45 -1.48 0.64 -12.77
CA GLU A 45 -2.23 1.84 -13.18
C GLU A 45 -2.39 2.86 -12.05
N THR A 46 -2.35 2.40 -10.80
CA THR A 46 -2.26 3.30 -9.64
C THR A 46 -0.91 4.00 -9.62
N HIS A 47 0.20 3.29 -9.87
CA HIS A 47 1.51 3.91 -10.02
C HIS A 47 1.53 4.94 -11.17
N MET A 48 0.96 4.60 -12.33
CA MET A 48 0.85 5.53 -13.46
C MET A 48 0.05 6.78 -13.11
N TRP A 49 -0.97 6.65 -12.25
CA TRP A 49 -1.74 7.81 -11.79
C TRP A 49 -0.99 8.65 -10.76
N ASP A 50 -0.46 7.99 -9.73
CA ASP A 50 0.17 8.58 -8.55
C ASP A 50 1.48 9.29 -8.90
N LEU A 51 2.28 8.70 -9.81
CA LEU A 51 3.64 9.15 -10.11
C LEU A 51 3.75 10.07 -11.33
N ASP A 52 2.62 10.44 -11.93
CA ASP A 52 2.59 11.38 -13.05
C ASP A 52 3.21 12.75 -12.65
N PRO A 53 4.17 13.27 -13.43
CA PRO A 53 4.86 14.53 -13.14
C PRO A 53 3.96 15.76 -13.00
N SER A 54 2.74 15.74 -13.53
CA SER A 54 1.76 16.82 -13.36
C SER A 54 1.16 16.87 -11.95
N ARG A 55 1.24 15.77 -11.19
CA ARG A 55 0.63 15.57 -9.87
C ARG A 55 1.65 15.33 -8.76
N THR A 56 2.86 14.94 -9.11
CA THR A 56 3.89 14.48 -8.19
C THR A 56 5.26 15.04 -8.56
N SER A 57 6.04 15.40 -7.56
CA SER A 57 7.45 15.77 -7.70
C SER A 57 8.25 14.93 -6.72
N TRP A 58 9.14 14.09 -7.25
CA TRP A 58 9.82 13.06 -6.47
C TRP A 58 10.48 13.60 -5.21
N ASP A 59 10.18 12.97 -4.07
CA ASP A 59 10.60 13.32 -2.70
C ASP A 59 10.19 14.72 -2.21
N VAL A 60 9.45 15.51 -2.99
CA VAL A 60 8.96 16.84 -2.60
C VAL A 60 7.49 16.75 -2.18
N TYR A 61 6.64 16.26 -3.07
CA TYR A 61 5.23 16.01 -2.80
C TYR A 61 4.70 14.86 -3.67
N MET A 62 3.70 14.14 -3.16
CA MET A 62 3.02 13.07 -3.90
C MET A 62 1.52 13.31 -4.02
N SER A 63 0.91 12.66 -4.99
CA SER A 63 -0.54 12.45 -5.04
C SER A 63 -0.85 10.95 -4.91
N ALA A 64 -1.99 10.62 -4.34
CA ALA A 64 -2.44 9.24 -4.15
C ALA A 64 -3.92 9.10 -4.52
N TRP A 65 -4.22 8.15 -5.40
CA TRP A 65 -5.59 7.73 -5.65
C TRP A 65 -6.11 6.90 -4.46
N ILE A 66 -7.17 7.36 -3.79
CA ILE A 66 -7.72 6.67 -2.61
C ILE A 66 -8.97 5.87 -3.00
N ASN A 67 -9.94 6.53 -3.64
CA ASN A 67 -11.19 5.90 -4.11
C ASN A 67 -11.85 6.75 -5.22
N ALA A 68 -13.04 6.35 -5.67
CA ALA A 68 -13.76 7.04 -6.75
C ALA A 68 -14.01 8.54 -6.48
N THR A 69 -14.19 8.95 -5.22
CA THR A 69 -14.57 10.32 -4.84
C THR A 69 -13.46 11.07 -4.12
N GLN A 70 -12.40 10.40 -3.68
CA GLN A 70 -11.33 10.97 -2.87
C GLN A 70 -9.97 10.69 -3.49
N LYS A 71 -9.14 11.74 -3.58
CA LYS A 71 -7.71 11.68 -3.88
C LYS A 71 -6.95 12.54 -2.88
N ALA A 72 -5.74 12.14 -2.52
CA ALA A 72 -4.79 13.03 -1.87
C ALA A 72 -3.96 13.72 -2.95
N MET A 73 -3.89 15.05 -2.95
CA MET A 73 -3.22 15.82 -3.99
C MET A 73 -2.06 16.61 -3.39
N LYS A 74 -0.87 16.49 -3.98
CA LYS A 74 0.33 17.26 -3.62
C LYS A 74 0.64 17.27 -2.10
N VAL A 75 0.53 16.11 -1.47
CA VAL A 75 0.90 15.89 -0.07
C VAL A 75 2.41 16.13 0.11
N PRO A 76 2.83 17.09 0.94
CA PRO A 76 4.25 17.37 1.17
C PRO A 76 4.97 16.20 1.85
N LEU A 77 6.16 15.85 1.35
CA LEU A 77 6.96 14.73 1.86
C LEU A 77 8.28 15.15 2.53
N HIS A 78 8.75 16.38 2.24
CA HIS A 78 9.96 16.98 2.82
C HIS A 78 11.23 16.13 2.68
N GLY A 79 11.35 15.39 1.58
CA GLY A 79 12.46 14.48 1.34
C GLY A 79 12.29 13.16 2.10
N GLY A 80 13.11 12.99 3.14
CA GLY A 80 13.22 11.77 3.93
C GLY A 80 14.59 11.10 3.80
N PHE A 81 14.63 9.81 4.12
CA PHE A 81 15.83 9.00 4.15
C PHE A 81 15.61 7.68 3.39
N PRO A 82 16.66 7.00 2.92
CA PRO A 82 16.53 5.73 2.23
C PRO A 82 15.72 4.70 3.03
N ARG A 83 14.70 4.08 2.42
CA ARG A 83 13.85 3.10 3.10
C ARG A 83 14.61 1.87 3.57
N ARG A 84 15.79 1.57 2.99
CA ARG A 84 16.69 0.52 3.50
C ARG A 84 17.12 0.72 4.96
N GLU A 85 17.07 1.95 5.50
CA GLU A 85 17.41 2.21 6.90
C GLU A 85 16.46 1.53 7.91
N ILE A 86 15.31 1.01 7.47
CA ILE A 86 14.40 0.25 8.31
C ILE A 86 14.82 -1.22 8.48
N LEU A 87 15.72 -1.74 7.65
CA LEU A 87 16.18 -3.14 7.67
C LEU A 87 16.60 -3.63 9.07
N PRO A 88 17.34 -2.85 9.90
CA PRO A 88 17.72 -3.29 11.24
C PRO A 88 16.53 -3.54 12.19
N LEU A 89 15.34 -3.02 11.89
CA LEU A 89 14.13 -3.28 12.67
C LEU A 89 13.40 -4.57 12.25
N ILE A 90 13.82 -5.20 11.14
CA ILE A 90 13.27 -6.46 10.65
C ILE A 90 14.16 -7.60 11.16
N THR A 91 13.74 -8.24 12.24
CA THR A 91 14.51 -9.31 12.92
C THR A 91 13.99 -10.71 12.61
N ASP A 92 13.04 -10.83 11.69
CA ASP A 92 12.45 -12.09 11.22
C ASP A 92 12.66 -12.25 9.71
N LYS A 93 12.14 -13.34 9.14
CA LYS A 93 12.23 -13.62 7.70
C LYS A 93 10.87 -13.56 6.99
N LEU A 94 9.84 -13.00 7.63
CA LEU A 94 8.47 -13.06 7.13
C LEU A 94 8.29 -12.32 5.80
N THR A 95 9.12 -11.30 5.56
CA THR A 95 9.05 -10.42 4.39
C THR A 95 10.28 -10.53 3.49
N SER A 96 11.10 -11.58 3.64
CA SER A 96 12.46 -11.62 3.05
C SER A 96 12.50 -11.39 1.54
N SER A 97 11.59 -11.98 0.76
CA SER A 97 11.53 -11.79 -0.70
C SER A 97 11.22 -10.34 -1.08
N MET A 98 10.36 -9.66 -0.32
CA MET A 98 10.06 -8.25 -0.50
C MET A 98 11.16 -7.35 0.06
N ASP A 99 11.82 -7.76 1.14
CA ASP A 99 12.97 -7.02 1.68
C ASP A 99 14.10 -6.97 0.66
N ASP A 100 14.34 -8.07 -0.07
CA ASP A 100 15.35 -8.15 -1.12
C ASP A 100 15.06 -7.16 -2.26
N ILE A 101 13.79 -7.04 -2.67
CA ILE A 101 13.35 -6.15 -3.75
C ILE A 101 13.31 -4.69 -3.28
N TYR A 102 12.65 -4.39 -2.17
CA TYR A 102 12.32 -3.02 -1.80
C TYR A 102 13.39 -2.37 -0.91
N LEU A 103 14.11 -3.15 -0.11
CA LEU A 103 15.02 -2.61 0.89
C LEU A 103 16.49 -2.88 0.55
N ARG A 104 16.84 -4.09 0.09
CA ARG A 104 18.25 -4.46 -0.16
C ARG A 104 18.72 -4.13 -1.57
N ASP A 105 17.83 -4.14 -2.56
CA ASP A 105 18.17 -3.75 -3.92
C ASP A 105 18.82 -2.36 -3.95
N ALA A 106 19.79 -2.23 -4.87
CA ALA A 106 20.68 -1.09 -4.95
C ALA A 106 19.92 0.20 -5.25
N GLN A 107 18.89 0.15 -6.09
CA GLN A 107 18.09 1.31 -6.48
C GLN A 107 16.86 1.45 -5.58
N GLN A 108 16.04 0.42 -5.51
CA GLN A 108 14.78 0.41 -4.76
C GLN A 108 15.01 0.72 -3.27
N GLY A 109 16.11 0.24 -2.68
CA GLY A 109 16.44 0.56 -1.29
C GLY A 109 16.77 2.03 -1.03
N THR A 110 17.05 2.83 -2.06
CA THR A 110 17.34 4.27 -1.93
C THR A 110 16.10 5.15 -1.91
N TYR A 111 14.94 4.62 -2.33
CA TYR A 111 13.69 5.36 -2.32
C TYR A 111 13.31 5.76 -0.89
N ARG A 112 12.68 6.91 -0.74
CA ARG A 112 12.34 7.49 0.57
C ARG A 112 10.86 7.24 0.89
N LEU A 113 10.27 8.08 1.74
CA LEU A 113 8.87 7.98 2.14
C LEU A 113 7.93 7.86 0.94
N GLN A 114 8.21 8.56 -0.17
CA GLN A 114 7.40 8.46 -1.39
C GLN A 114 7.33 7.03 -1.92
N GLY A 115 8.47 6.33 -2.03
CA GLY A 115 8.49 4.96 -2.53
C GLY A 115 7.84 3.95 -1.57
N VAL A 116 7.82 4.27 -0.26
CA VAL A 116 7.08 3.46 0.72
C VAL A 116 5.57 3.65 0.57
N LEU A 117 5.11 4.89 0.42
CA LEU A 117 3.68 5.21 0.27
C LEU A 117 3.13 4.81 -1.11
N ALA A 118 3.90 4.97 -2.18
CA ALA A 118 3.47 4.62 -3.53
C ALA A 118 3.17 3.11 -3.65
N GLU A 119 4.08 2.24 -3.18
CA GLU A 119 3.84 0.79 -3.24
C GLU A 119 2.71 0.34 -2.32
N LEU A 120 2.56 0.97 -1.16
CA LEU A 120 1.43 0.70 -0.28
C LEU A 120 0.10 1.09 -0.95
N ASN A 121 0.00 2.30 -1.50
CA ASN A 121 -1.23 2.78 -2.12
C ASN A 121 -1.61 1.96 -3.35
N ALA A 122 -0.63 1.62 -4.20
CA ALA A 122 -0.82 0.71 -5.33
C ALA A 122 -1.33 -0.66 -4.86
N GLY A 123 -0.73 -1.23 -3.80
CA GLY A 123 -1.22 -2.46 -3.18
C GLY A 123 -2.65 -2.35 -2.64
N LEU A 124 -3.04 -1.20 -2.09
CA LEU A 124 -4.39 -0.91 -1.60
C LEU A 124 -5.41 -0.62 -2.71
N MET A 125 -4.97 -0.61 -3.97
CA MET A 125 -5.81 -0.68 -5.16
C MET A 125 -5.76 -2.09 -5.79
N GLY A 126 -4.61 -2.76 -5.79
CA GLY A 126 -4.47 -4.13 -6.30
C GLY A 126 -5.22 -5.18 -5.46
N LEU A 127 -5.11 -5.15 -4.13
CA LEU A 127 -5.79 -6.12 -3.25
C LEU A 127 -7.32 -6.11 -3.42
N PRO A 128 -8.03 -4.97 -3.40
CA PRO A 128 -9.45 -4.97 -3.71
C PRO A 128 -9.75 -5.43 -5.14
N ALA A 129 -8.93 -5.05 -6.13
CA ALA A 129 -9.05 -5.49 -7.52
C ALA A 129 -9.09 -7.02 -7.65
N ALA A 130 -8.26 -7.72 -6.87
CA ALA A 130 -8.23 -9.18 -6.76
C ALA A 130 -9.40 -9.73 -5.94
N THR A 131 -9.67 -9.12 -4.77
CA THR A 131 -10.65 -9.62 -3.79
C THR A 131 -12.05 -9.73 -4.39
N VAL A 132 -12.47 -8.74 -5.17
CA VAL A 132 -13.83 -8.68 -5.73
C VAL A 132 -14.07 -9.63 -6.91
N VAL A 133 -13.03 -10.34 -7.36
CA VAL A 133 -13.08 -11.37 -8.40
C VAL A 133 -12.41 -12.67 -7.96
N ALA A 134 -12.19 -12.85 -6.65
CA ALA A 134 -11.38 -13.95 -6.11
C ALA A 134 -11.97 -15.35 -6.37
N GLU A 135 -13.27 -15.45 -6.68
CA GLU A 135 -13.87 -16.70 -7.10
C GLU A 135 -13.38 -17.18 -8.48
N TYR A 136 -12.86 -16.27 -9.31
CA TYR A 136 -12.40 -16.54 -10.67
C TYR A 136 -10.87 -16.70 -10.78
N ILE A 137 -10.15 -16.38 -9.70
CA ILE A 137 -8.70 -16.53 -9.61
C ILE A 137 -8.36 -18.02 -9.37
N GLN A 138 -7.56 -18.60 -10.26
CA GLN A 138 -7.15 -20.01 -10.26
C GLN A 138 -5.62 -20.21 -10.12
N GLY A 139 -4.82 -19.15 -10.30
CA GLY A 139 -3.35 -19.22 -10.35
C GLY A 139 -2.61 -18.09 -9.63
N VAL A 140 -1.37 -17.84 -10.08
CA VAL A 140 -0.31 -17.05 -9.40
C VAL A 140 -0.45 -15.53 -9.56
N GLY A 141 -1.14 -15.03 -10.60
CA GLY A 141 -1.12 -13.61 -10.97
C GLY A 141 -1.57 -12.61 -9.89
N ALA A 142 -2.44 -13.05 -8.97
CA ALA A 142 -2.91 -12.27 -7.84
C ALA A 142 -2.49 -12.85 -6.47
N SER A 143 -1.61 -13.85 -6.46
CA SER A 143 -1.37 -14.67 -5.28
C SER A 143 -0.54 -14.02 -4.19
N ASN A 144 0.00 -12.82 -4.42
CA ASN A 144 0.76 -12.03 -3.45
C ASN A 144 0.07 -10.71 -3.06
N SER A 145 -1.18 -10.50 -3.45
CA SER A 145 -1.92 -9.25 -3.21
C SER A 145 -1.95 -8.87 -1.72
N ARG A 146 -2.19 -9.86 -0.86
CA ARG A 146 -2.21 -9.68 0.61
C ARG A 146 -0.80 -9.44 1.15
N ASP A 147 0.21 -10.13 0.64
CA ASP A 147 1.61 -9.93 1.02
C ASP A 147 2.08 -8.50 0.73
N ILE A 148 1.71 -7.94 -0.43
CA ILE A 148 2.08 -6.59 -0.84
C ILE A 148 1.56 -5.58 0.19
N VAL A 149 0.27 -5.66 0.53
CA VAL A 149 -0.35 -4.75 1.50
C VAL A 149 0.23 -4.96 2.90
N ALA A 150 0.26 -6.21 3.39
CA ALA A 150 0.74 -6.51 4.74
C ALA A 150 2.22 -6.12 4.94
N THR A 151 3.04 -6.27 3.91
CA THR A 151 4.46 -5.92 3.97
C THR A 151 4.69 -4.42 3.83
N ASN A 152 4.03 -3.74 2.89
CA ASN A 152 4.26 -2.31 2.70
C ASN A 152 3.69 -1.46 3.84
N ILE A 153 2.59 -1.88 4.50
CA ILE A 153 2.15 -1.20 5.73
C ILE A 153 3.17 -1.42 6.86
N ARG A 154 3.81 -2.60 6.95
CA ARG A 154 4.93 -2.83 7.86
C ARG A 154 6.06 -1.84 7.60
N TYR A 155 6.43 -1.65 6.33
CA TYR A 155 7.49 -0.72 5.96
C TYR A 155 7.17 0.72 6.33
N LEU A 156 5.92 1.18 6.12
CA LEU A 156 5.50 2.50 6.57
C LEU A 156 5.64 2.67 8.08
N LEU A 157 5.17 1.69 8.86
CA LEU A 157 5.26 1.70 10.33
C LEU A 157 6.72 1.77 10.80
N LEU A 158 7.59 0.95 10.23
CA LEU A 158 9.01 0.93 10.57
C LEU A 158 9.73 2.20 10.09
N TYR A 159 9.35 2.76 8.95
CA TYR A 159 9.88 4.02 8.45
C TYR A 159 9.54 5.18 9.40
N LEU A 160 8.30 5.28 9.87
CA LEU A 160 7.90 6.27 10.88
C LEU A 160 8.66 6.10 12.20
N ARG A 161 8.90 4.85 12.64
CA ARG A 161 9.73 4.57 13.83
C ARG A 161 11.18 5.02 13.63
N THR A 162 11.78 4.73 12.48
CA THR A 162 13.13 5.17 12.14
C THR A 162 13.21 6.70 12.03
N ALA A 163 12.19 7.35 11.44
CA ALA A 163 12.09 8.79 11.38
C ALA A 163 12.12 9.39 12.79
N LYS A 164 11.27 8.91 13.70
CA LYS A 164 11.22 9.38 15.09
C LYS A 164 12.53 9.18 15.85
N THR A 165 13.16 8.01 15.68
CA THR A 165 14.31 7.61 16.51
C THR A 165 15.67 8.07 16.00
N LYS A 166 15.81 8.28 14.68
CA LYS A 166 17.09 8.64 14.05
C LYS A 166 17.08 9.96 13.28
N HIS A 167 15.90 10.45 12.89
CA HIS A 167 15.75 11.63 12.03
C HIS A 167 14.78 12.64 12.67
N ALA A 168 15.07 13.08 13.89
CA ALA A 168 14.17 13.90 14.71
C ALA A 168 13.68 15.19 14.02
N ASP A 169 14.57 15.87 13.27
CA ASP A 169 14.22 17.08 12.51
C ASP A 169 13.23 16.76 11.39
N TYR A 170 13.45 15.65 10.67
CA TYR A 170 12.54 15.19 9.63
C TYR A 170 11.20 14.77 10.22
N TRP A 171 11.20 13.96 11.28
CA TRP A 171 9.99 13.56 12.01
C TRP A 171 9.15 14.76 12.43
N THR A 172 9.77 15.78 13.00
CA THR A 172 9.09 17.01 13.43
C THR A 172 8.41 17.70 12.25
N LYS A 173 9.11 17.80 11.10
CA LYS A 173 8.54 18.37 9.87
C LYS A 173 7.33 17.57 9.38
N ILE A 174 7.48 16.26 9.16
CA ILE A 174 6.40 15.45 8.57
C ILE A 174 5.21 15.26 9.52
N LYS A 175 5.42 15.27 10.84
CA LYS A 175 4.35 15.22 11.84
C LYS A 175 3.55 16.53 11.89
N ALA A 176 4.14 17.65 11.47
CA ALA A 176 3.43 18.93 11.38
C ALA A 176 2.52 19.02 10.14
N GLU A 177 2.66 18.10 9.16
CA GLU A 177 1.92 18.12 7.89
C GLU A 177 0.54 17.43 8.00
N PRO A 178 -0.58 18.16 8.03
CA PRO A 178 -1.90 17.56 8.22
C PRO A 178 -2.27 16.60 7.09
N ALA A 179 -1.97 16.97 5.84
CA ALA A 179 -2.28 16.14 4.67
C ALA A 179 -1.52 14.80 4.69
N LEU A 180 -0.29 14.78 5.20
CA LEU A 180 0.49 13.55 5.33
C LEU A 180 0.00 12.69 6.50
N ARG A 181 -0.39 13.32 7.62
CA ARG A 181 -1.05 12.62 8.73
C ARG A 181 -2.32 11.92 8.29
N ASP A 182 -3.17 12.63 7.53
CA ASP A 182 -4.42 12.10 7.00
C ASP A 182 -4.16 10.95 6.03
N LEU A 183 -3.20 11.11 5.11
CA LEU A 183 -2.83 10.05 4.18
C LEU A 183 -2.34 8.79 4.92
N VAL A 184 -1.40 8.93 5.86
CA VAL A 184 -0.88 7.79 6.65
C VAL A 184 -2.00 7.08 7.40
N LEU A 185 -2.93 7.83 7.99
CA LEU A 185 -4.09 7.25 8.67
C LEU A 185 -4.99 6.49 7.70
N ILE A 186 -5.30 7.08 6.55
CA ILE A 186 -6.11 6.47 5.49
C ILE A 186 -5.48 5.16 5.02
N GLU A 187 -4.17 5.15 4.73
CA GLU A 187 -3.45 3.96 4.29
C GLU A 187 -3.48 2.85 5.35
N PHE A 188 -3.29 3.19 6.63
CA PHE A 188 -3.39 2.23 7.74
C PHE A 188 -4.80 1.62 7.85
N LEU A 189 -5.85 2.46 7.83
CA LEU A 189 -7.24 2.00 7.96
C LEU A 189 -7.69 1.19 6.73
N ARG A 190 -7.29 1.60 5.52
CA ARG A 190 -7.55 0.85 4.28
C ARG A 190 -6.85 -0.50 4.29
N SER A 191 -5.61 -0.56 4.79
CA SER A 191 -4.88 -1.82 4.97
C SER A 191 -5.64 -2.77 5.88
N ALA A 192 -6.07 -2.28 7.05
CA ALA A 192 -6.88 -3.06 7.99
C ALA A 192 -8.15 -3.61 7.33
N TYR A 193 -8.91 -2.73 6.67
CA TYR A 193 -10.16 -3.08 6.02
C TYR A 193 -9.96 -4.14 4.93
N TRP A 194 -9.05 -3.93 3.99
CA TRP A 194 -8.90 -4.85 2.85
C TRP A 194 -8.25 -6.18 3.23
N LEU A 195 -7.41 -6.21 4.26
CA LEU A 195 -6.89 -7.47 4.81
C LEU A 195 -7.99 -8.29 5.50
N ASP A 196 -8.98 -7.65 6.14
CA ASP A 196 -10.16 -8.33 6.67
C ASP A 196 -11.08 -8.83 5.54
N GLN A 197 -11.43 -7.96 4.59
CA GLN A 197 -12.32 -8.32 3.48
C GLN A 197 -11.78 -9.44 2.61
N SER A 198 -10.45 -9.54 2.45
CA SER A 198 -9.81 -10.59 1.67
C SER A 198 -9.51 -11.87 2.44
N ALA A 199 -9.77 -11.92 3.75
CA ALA A 199 -9.46 -13.08 4.60
C ALA A 199 -10.12 -14.39 4.14
N PRO A 200 -11.39 -14.41 3.64
CA PRO A 200 -11.99 -15.64 3.10
C PRO A 200 -11.22 -16.25 1.91
N TYR A 201 -10.36 -15.46 1.27
CA TYR A 201 -9.54 -15.87 0.13
C TYR A 201 -8.04 -15.87 0.45
N ALA A 202 -7.66 -15.89 1.73
CA ALA A 202 -6.27 -15.75 2.17
C ALA A 202 -5.32 -16.73 1.46
N ALA A 203 -5.70 -18.01 1.35
CA ALA A 203 -4.89 -19.03 0.69
C ALA A 203 -4.70 -18.83 -0.82
N LYS A 204 -5.56 -18.02 -1.46
CA LYS A 204 -5.44 -17.67 -2.90
C LYS A 204 -4.68 -16.38 -3.14
N LEU A 205 -4.78 -15.42 -2.20
CA LEU A 205 -4.36 -14.03 -2.40
C LEU A 205 -3.10 -13.67 -1.61
N GLY A 206 -2.55 -14.60 -0.82
CA GLY A 206 -1.29 -14.37 -0.14
C GLY A 206 -0.60 -15.63 0.38
N SER A 207 0.60 -15.44 0.89
CA SER A 207 1.37 -16.48 1.56
C SER A 207 0.80 -16.85 2.94
N ALA A 208 1.29 -17.97 3.48
CA ALA A 208 0.96 -18.41 4.83
C ALA A 208 1.52 -17.49 5.94
N ASP A 209 2.39 -16.53 5.60
CA ASP A 209 3.01 -15.62 6.57
C ASP A 209 2.25 -14.29 6.74
N VAL A 210 1.27 -13.99 5.87
CA VAL A 210 0.49 -12.74 5.92
C VAL A 210 -0.04 -12.44 7.32
N ASP A 211 -0.69 -13.42 7.98
CA ASP A 211 -1.28 -13.17 9.30
C ASP A 211 -0.22 -12.91 10.38
N LYS A 212 0.98 -13.48 10.23
CA LYS A 212 2.13 -13.19 11.12
C LYS A 212 2.69 -11.79 10.87
N ILE A 213 2.74 -11.35 9.60
CA ILE A 213 3.13 -9.99 9.23
C ILE A 213 2.12 -8.99 9.82
N VAL A 214 0.83 -9.27 9.67
CA VAL A 214 -0.25 -8.47 10.26
C VAL A 214 -0.07 -8.38 11.77
N ALA A 215 0.18 -9.49 12.48
CA ALA A 215 0.45 -9.45 13.91
C ALA A 215 1.63 -8.52 14.29
N LYS A 216 2.68 -8.44 13.46
CA LYS A 216 3.77 -7.47 13.64
C LYS A 216 3.30 -6.03 13.43
N ASN A 217 2.44 -5.76 12.43
CA ASN A 217 1.92 -4.42 12.16
C ASN A 217 1.09 -3.86 13.32
N TYR A 218 0.40 -4.74 14.04
CA TYR A 218 -0.40 -4.39 15.22
C TYR A 218 0.35 -4.50 16.55
N ALA A 219 1.67 -4.70 16.53
CA ALA A 219 2.48 -4.64 17.74
C ALA A 219 2.32 -3.28 18.46
N PRO A 220 2.33 -3.21 19.80
CA PRO A 220 2.04 -1.99 20.54
C PRO A 220 2.87 -0.77 20.10
N GLU A 221 4.16 -0.97 19.80
CA GLU A 221 5.05 0.08 19.35
C GLU A 221 4.73 0.62 17.94
N ASN A 222 4.11 -0.20 17.09
CA ASN A 222 3.67 0.20 15.75
C ASN A 222 2.31 0.91 15.81
N ILE A 223 1.43 0.50 16.72
CA ILE A 223 0.20 1.26 16.99
C ILE A 223 0.53 2.62 17.59
N ALA A 224 1.43 2.66 18.58
CA ALA A 224 1.85 3.91 19.20
C ALA A 224 2.48 4.90 18.20
N ILE A 225 3.27 4.43 17.22
CA ILE A 225 3.85 5.35 16.22
C ILE A 225 2.76 5.95 15.31
N ILE A 226 1.75 5.18 14.92
CA ILE A 226 0.63 5.69 14.10
C ILE A 226 -0.20 6.68 14.88
N GLU A 227 -0.57 6.36 16.12
CA GLU A 227 -1.38 7.27 16.93
C GLU A 227 -0.62 8.57 17.22
N GLU A 228 0.67 8.47 17.51
CA GLU A 228 1.49 9.65 17.74
C GLU A 228 1.65 10.49 16.47
N PHE A 229 1.92 9.86 15.32
CA PHE A 229 2.10 10.56 14.06
C PHE A 229 0.81 11.27 13.63
N THR A 230 -0.29 10.52 13.61
CA THR A 230 -1.58 10.99 13.06
C THR A 230 -2.36 11.83 14.06
N GLY A 231 -2.12 11.67 15.36
CA GLY A 231 -2.93 12.25 16.44
C GLY A 231 -4.29 11.58 16.63
N ALA A 232 -4.60 10.53 15.86
CA ALA A 232 -5.84 9.76 15.97
C ALA A 232 -5.63 8.54 16.88
N LYS A 233 -6.69 8.11 17.57
CA LYS A 233 -6.71 6.83 18.28
C LYS A 233 -7.22 5.75 17.35
N VAL A 234 -6.50 4.64 17.22
CA VAL A 234 -6.91 3.54 16.34
C VAL A 234 -7.47 2.40 17.17
N ARG A 235 -8.71 1.99 16.88
CA ARG A 235 -9.32 0.85 17.58
C ARG A 235 -8.84 -0.46 16.99
N VAL A 236 -8.10 -1.23 17.79
CA VAL A 236 -7.50 -2.52 17.39
C VAL A 236 -8.30 -3.75 17.86
N THR A 237 -9.54 -3.57 18.33
CA THR A 237 -10.32 -4.62 19.00
C THR A 237 -10.86 -5.71 18.07
N SER A 238 -10.85 -5.49 16.75
CA SER A 238 -11.14 -6.50 15.72
C SER A 238 -10.78 -5.94 14.34
N PRO A 239 -10.27 -6.76 13.38
CA PRO A 239 -10.07 -6.36 11.98
C PRO A 239 -11.31 -5.72 11.32
N LYS A 240 -12.51 -5.97 11.86
CA LYS A 240 -13.78 -5.38 11.38
C LYS A 240 -13.99 -3.90 11.73
N ASN A 241 -13.24 -3.34 12.68
CA ASN A 241 -13.56 -2.04 13.29
C ASN A 241 -12.36 -1.12 13.54
N CYS A 242 -11.31 -1.19 12.71
CA CYS A 242 -10.33 -0.10 12.66
C CYS A 242 -11.06 1.16 12.16
N THR A 243 -11.48 1.97 13.11
CA THR A 243 -12.12 3.28 12.95
C THR A 243 -11.24 4.29 13.66
N ALA A 244 -11.08 5.47 13.05
CA ALA A 244 -10.44 6.63 13.66
C ALA A 244 -11.50 7.57 14.22
#